data_AF-A0A835HSK8-F1
#
_entry.id   AF-A0A835HSK8-F1
#
_cell.length_a   1.000
_cell.length_b   1.000
_cell.length_c   1.000
_cell.angle_alpha   90.00
_cell.angle_beta   90.00
_cell.angle_gamma   90.00
#
_symmetry.space_group_name_H-M   'P 1'
#
loop_
_entity.id
_entity.type
_entity.pdbx_description
1 polymer ?
#
loop_
_entity_poly.entity_id
_entity_poly.type
_entity_poly.pdbx_seq_one_letter_code
_entity_poly.pdbx_strand_id
1 'polypeptide(L)'
;MSYEKTIRALSGHFEGRPMLYEKTIRALSLHFEGTAKSYEKTIRALSLHFEGTAKSYEKTIRELSMHFKGVGKKAWPELLGVREQRAVQTIETENRNVRAVIIPQGSVITTDFRCDRVRVFVHQGRVIEVPVVG
;
A
#
# COMPACT_ATOMS: atom_id res chain seq x y z
N MET A 1 23.47 -3.39 -80.11
CA MET A 1 22.45 -2.42 -79.63
C MET A 1 21.25 -3.04 -78.90
N SER A 2 20.86 -4.31 -79.12
CA SER A 2 19.68 -4.90 -78.47
C SER A 2 19.90 -5.25 -76.98
N TYR A 3 21.03 -5.88 -76.65
CA TYR A 3 21.29 -6.39 -75.29
C TYR A 3 21.53 -5.31 -74.23
N GLU A 4 22.18 -4.19 -74.58
CA GLU A 4 22.47 -3.11 -73.61
C GLU A 4 21.20 -2.42 -73.09
N LYS A 5 20.17 -2.27 -73.93
CA LYS A 5 18.88 -1.73 -73.50
C LYS A 5 18.21 -2.65 -72.49
N THR A 6 18.26 -3.96 -72.74
CA THR A 6 17.69 -4.97 -71.83
C THR A 6 18.44 -5.02 -70.50
N ILE A 7 19.77 -4.99 -70.52
CA ILE A 7 20.59 -4.96 -69.28
C ILE A 7 20.26 -3.71 -68.47
N ARG A 8 20.19 -2.53 -69.09
CA ARG A 8 19.86 -1.27 -68.39
C ARG A 8 18.46 -1.30 -67.78
N ALA A 9 17.48 -1.85 -68.50
CA ALA A 9 16.11 -1.98 -68.01
C ALA A 9 16.01 -2.95 -66.82
N LEU A 10 16.69 -4.10 -66.90
CA LEU A 10 16.75 -5.07 -65.81
C LEU A 10 17.47 -4.50 -64.59
N SER A 11 18.62 -3.85 -64.76
CA SER A 11 19.34 -3.18 -63.67
C SER A 11 18.47 -2.12 -62.97
N GLY A 12 17.78 -1.26 -63.72
CA GLY A 12 16.87 -0.27 -63.13
C GLY A 12 15.72 -0.89 -62.35
N HIS A 13 15.16 -2.02 -62.82
CA HIS A 13 14.13 -2.76 -62.09
C HIS A 13 14.68 -3.44 -60.83
N PHE A 14 15.87 -4.04 -60.91
CA PHE A 14 16.55 -4.68 -59.79
C PHE A 14 17.07 -3.68 -58.74
N GLU A 15 17.32 -2.42 -59.09
CA GLU A 15 17.66 -1.36 -58.13
C GLU A 15 16.41 -0.69 -57.54
N GLY A 16 15.38 -0.46 -58.36
CA GLY A 16 14.14 0.19 -57.92
C GLY A 16 13.32 -0.63 -56.93
N ARG A 17 13.30 -1.96 -57.07
CA ARG A 17 12.50 -2.85 -56.21
C ARG A 17 13.04 -2.97 -54.77
N PRO A 18 14.35 -3.21 -54.52
CA PRO A 18 14.94 -3.13 -53.19
C PRO A 18 14.77 -1.75 -52.56
N MET A 19 14.96 -0.66 -53.33
CA MET A 19 14.72 0.70 -52.83
C MET A 19 13.26 0.94 -52.40
N LEU A 20 12.29 0.28 -53.04
CA LEU A 20 10.88 0.35 -52.63
C LEU A 20 10.63 -0.38 -51.30
N TYR A 21 11.24 -1.55 -51.11
CA TYR A 21 11.14 -2.32 -49.87
C TYR A 21 11.81 -1.59 -48.71
N GLU A 22 12.99 -1.01 -48.90
CA GLU A 22 13.68 -0.22 -47.86
C GLU A 22 12.86 0.98 -47.39
N LYS A 23 12.26 1.73 -48.33
CA LYS A 23 11.35 2.85 -48.00
C LYS A 23 10.16 2.39 -47.18
N THR A 24 9.56 1.26 -47.56
CA THR A 24 8.40 0.69 -46.88
C THR A 24 8.76 0.19 -45.48
N ILE A 25 9.86 -0.54 -45.34
CA ILE A 25 10.38 -1.01 -44.05
C ILE A 25 10.66 0.18 -43.14
N ARG A 26 11.33 1.23 -43.64
CA ARG A 26 11.62 2.44 -42.85
C ARG A 26 10.34 3.14 -42.39
N ALA A 27 9.35 3.27 -43.26
CA ALA A 27 8.07 3.88 -42.90
C ALA A 27 7.33 3.07 -41.84
N LEU A 28 7.29 1.74 -41.96
CA LEU A 28 6.70 0.85 -40.97
C LEU A 28 7.44 0.91 -39.63
N SER A 29 8.77 0.88 -39.64
CA SER A 29 9.58 1.00 -38.42
C SER A 29 9.31 2.31 -37.69
N LEU A 30 9.25 3.44 -38.40
CA LEU A 30 8.94 4.75 -37.81
C LEU A 30 7.52 4.78 -37.22
N HIS A 31 6.55 4.21 -37.92
CA HIS A 31 5.17 4.12 -37.42
C HIS A 31 5.10 3.27 -36.14
N PHE A 32 5.74 2.10 -36.12
CA PHE A 32 5.75 1.23 -34.94
C PHE A 32 6.47 1.89 -33.76
N GLU A 33 7.59 2.56 -33.99
CA GLU A 33 8.29 3.30 -32.94
C GLU A 33 7.43 4.44 -32.36
N GLY A 34 6.76 5.22 -33.23
CA GLY A 34 5.83 6.25 -32.80
C GLY A 34 4.64 5.69 -32.01
N THR A 35 4.10 4.56 -32.46
CA THR A 35 3.01 3.86 -31.78
C THR A 35 3.44 3.33 -30.41
N ALA A 36 4.63 2.73 -30.31
CA ALA A 36 5.19 2.25 -29.05
C ALA A 36 5.39 3.40 -28.04
N LYS A 37 5.95 4.53 -28.48
CA LYS A 37 6.09 5.75 -27.65
C LYS A 37 4.73 6.29 -27.18
N SER A 38 3.70 6.23 -28.02
CA SER A 38 2.34 6.64 -27.66
C SER A 38 1.76 5.76 -26.54
N TYR A 39 1.90 4.43 -26.66
CA TYR A 39 1.47 3.51 -25.62
C TYR A 39 2.27 3.69 -24.33
N GLU A 40 3.59 3.85 -24.40
CA GLU A 40 4.44 4.10 -23.24
C GLU A 40 3.99 5.34 -22.45
N LYS A 41 3.64 6.42 -23.15
CA LYS A 41 3.11 7.64 -22.52
C LYS A 41 1.78 7.36 -21.80
N THR A 42 0.90 6.58 -22.41
CA THR A 42 -0.39 6.21 -21.82
C THR A 42 -0.20 5.35 -20.58
N ILE A 43 0.66 4.33 -20.65
CA ILE A 43 0.99 3.46 -19.52
C ILE A 43 1.56 4.29 -18.37
N ARG A 44 2.51 5.19 -18.65
CA ARG A 44 3.10 6.07 -17.64
C ARG A 44 2.05 6.95 -16.96
N ALA A 45 1.14 7.54 -17.72
CA ALA A 45 0.06 8.36 -17.17
C ALA A 45 -0.87 7.54 -16.25
N LEU A 46 -1.25 6.33 -16.69
CA LEU A 46 -2.07 5.43 -15.89
C LEU A 46 -1.35 5.00 -14.60
N SER A 47 -0.06 4.62 -14.69
CA SER A 47 0.73 4.27 -13.52
C SER A 47 0.81 5.40 -12.50
N LEU A 48 1.07 6.63 -12.94
CA LEU A 48 1.11 7.80 -12.07
C LEU A 48 -0.25 8.07 -11.41
N HIS A 49 -1.34 7.93 -12.18
CA HIS A 49 -2.70 8.08 -11.65
C HIS A 49 -3.00 7.05 -10.56
N PHE A 50 -2.69 5.77 -10.80
CA PHE A 50 -2.91 4.71 -9.82
C PHE A 50 -2.04 4.91 -8.57
N GLU A 51 -0.77 5.31 -8.72
CA GLU A 51 0.11 5.60 -7.58
C GLU A 51 -0.42 6.77 -6.74
N GLY A 52 -0.85 7.85 -7.38
CA GLY A 52 -1.46 8.99 -6.68
C GLY A 52 -2.75 8.61 -5.95
N THR A 53 -3.58 7.79 -6.59
CA THR A 53 -4.82 7.27 -6.00
C THR A 53 -4.53 6.39 -4.78
N ALA A 54 -3.56 5.48 -4.88
CA ALA A 54 -3.14 4.62 -3.77
C ALA A 54 -2.64 5.45 -2.58
N LYS A 55 -1.77 6.44 -2.83
CA LYS A 55 -1.29 7.38 -1.79
C LYS A 55 -2.42 8.15 -1.14
N SER A 56 -3.45 8.54 -1.90
CA SER A 56 -4.64 9.20 -1.36
C SER A 56 -5.40 8.28 -0.40
N TYR A 57 -5.64 7.03 -0.78
CA TYR A 57 -6.32 6.07 0.09
C TYR A 57 -5.51 5.76 1.36
N GLU A 58 -4.19 5.58 1.24
CA GLU A 58 -3.30 5.38 2.39
C GLU A 58 -3.40 6.54 3.39
N LYS A 59 -3.47 7.78 2.89
CA LYS A 59 -3.66 8.96 3.73
C LYS A 59 -5.00 8.89 4.48
N THR A 60 -6.10 8.61 3.79
CA THR A 60 -7.43 8.51 4.41
C THR A 60 -7.46 7.40 5.46
N ILE A 61 -6.87 6.24 5.17
CA ILE A 61 -6.78 5.12 6.13
C ILE A 61 -5.99 5.55 7.37
N ARG A 62 -4.88 6.29 7.20
CA ARG A 62 -4.08 6.81 8.31
C ARG A 62 -4.87 7.80 9.17
N GLU A 63 -5.60 8.72 8.55
CA GLU A 63 -6.43 9.71 9.25
C GLU A 63 -7.59 9.04 10.01
N LEU A 64 -8.30 8.12 9.36
CA LEU A 64 -9.35 7.33 10.00
C LEU A 64 -8.80 6.49 11.15
N SER A 65 -7.65 5.84 10.96
CA SER A 65 -6.97 5.09 12.02
C SER A 65 -6.67 5.98 13.22
N MET A 66 -6.20 7.22 13.01
CA MET A 66 -5.98 8.18 14.10
C MET A 66 -7.30 8.59 14.77
N HIS A 67 -8.37 8.80 14.02
CA HIS A 67 -9.68 9.14 14.58
C HIS A 67 -10.26 8.02 15.44
N PHE A 68 -10.04 6.76 15.05
CA PHE A 68 -10.48 5.60 15.83
C PHE A 68 -9.54 5.25 17.00
N LYS A 69 -8.35 5.86 17.11
CA LYS A 69 -7.45 5.65 18.26
C LYS A 69 -8.09 6.21 19.52
N GLY A 70 -8.62 5.30 20.33
CA GLY A 70 -9.33 5.63 21.56
C GLY A 70 -10.85 5.59 21.44
N VAL A 71 -11.41 5.01 20.38
CA VAL A 71 -12.83 4.62 20.34
C VAL A 71 -12.99 3.27 21.04
N GLY A 72 -14.07 3.11 21.81
CA GLY A 72 -14.39 1.90 22.56
C GLY A 72 -14.49 2.13 24.07
N LYS A 73 -14.82 1.06 24.81
CA LYS A 73 -14.96 1.10 26.28
C LYS A 73 -13.65 1.56 26.93
N LYS A 74 -13.77 2.35 28.00
CA LYS A 74 -12.65 3.07 28.63
C LYS A 74 -12.31 2.64 30.05
N ALA A 75 -13.23 1.96 30.71
CA ALA A 75 -13.09 1.50 32.08
C ALA A 75 -13.82 0.17 32.24
N TRP A 76 -13.28 -0.69 33.11
CA TRP A 76 -13.80 -2.01 33.39
C TRP A 76 -14.03 -2.22 34.90
N PRO A 77 -14.98 -1.51 35.52
CA PRO A 77 -15.23 -1.63 36.96
C PRO A 77 -15.58 -3.06 37.40
N GLU A 78 -16.22 -3.84 36.53
CA GLU A 78 -16.59 -5.24 36.76
C GLU A 78 -15.39 -6.20 36.86
N LEU A 79 -14.19 -5.77 36.44
CA LEU A 79 -12.98 -6.60 36.50
C LEU A 79 -12.23 -6.50 37.82
N LEU A 80 -12.67 -5.65 38.75
CA LEU A 80 -12.10 -5.57 40.08
C LEU A 80 -12.22 -6.92 40.80
N GLY A 81 -11.10 -7.45 41.32
CA GLY A 81 -11.02 -8.77 41.98
C GLY A 81 -10.99 -9.98 41.03
N VAL A 82 -11.13 -9.78 39.72
CA VAL A 82 -11.04 -10.85 38.71
C VAL A 82 -9.59 -11.31 38.55
N ARG A 83 -9.39 -12.55 38.08
CA ARG A 83 -8.05 -13.07 37.76
C ARG A 83 -7.43 -12.31 36.59
N GLU A 84 -6.15 -12.02 36.69
CA GLU A 84 -5.39 -11.20 35.75
C GLU A 84 -5.54 -11.62 34.27
N GLN A 85 -5.41 -12.92 33.96
CA GLN A 85 -5.52 -13.42 32.59
C GLN A 85 -6.92 -13.23 31.99
N ARG A 86 -7.96 -13.43 32.82
CA ARG A 86 -9.35 -13.22 32.39
C ARG A 86 -9.61 -11.73 32.17
N ALA A 87 -9.09 -10.86 33.04
CA ALA A 87 -9.22 -9.42 32.89
C ALA A 87 -8.57 -8.94 31.58
N VAL A 88 -7.35 -9.38 31.28
CA VAL A 88 -6.65 -9.08 30.02
C VAL A 88 -7.49 -9.52 28.82
N GLN A 89 -7.97 -10.76 28.81
CA GLN A 89 -8.78 -11.28 27.71
C GLN A 89 -10.07 -10.49 27.52
N THR A 90 -10.78 -10.15 28.60
CA THR A 90 -12.02 -9.36 28.53
C THR A 90 -11.74 -7.96 27.97
N ILE A 91 -10.69 -7.27 28.43
CA ILE A 91 -10.34 -5.93 27.97
C ILE A 91 -10.05 -5.91 26.47
N GLU A 92 -9.18 -6.80 25.99
CA GLU A 92 -8.79 -6.85 24.58
C GLU A 92 -9.92 -7.34 23.67
N THR A 93 -10.86 -8.13 24.21
CA THR A 93 -12.06 -8.57 23.49
C THR A 93 -13.07 -7.43 23.36
N GLU A 94 -13.32 -6.69 24.44
CA GLU A 94 -14.31 -5.59 24.47
C GLU A 94 -13.80 -4.31 23.81
N ASN A 95 -12.49 -4.07 23.84
CA ASN A 95 -11.86 -2.97 23.14
C ASN A 95 -10.59 -3.46 22.41
N ARG A 96 -10.75 -3.81 21.13
CA ARG A 96 -9.66 -4.27 20.26
C ARG A 96 -8.62 -3.18 19.94
N ASN A 97 -8.89 -1.93 20.30
CA ASN A 97 -7.98 -0.81 20.06
C ASN A 97 -6.99 -0.60 21.21
N VAL A 98 -7.08 -1.38 22.29
CA VAL A 98 -6.18 -1.29 23.45
C VAL A 98 -5.46 -2.59 23.70
N ARG A 99 -4.27 -2.49 24.31
CA ARG A 99 -3.50 -3.60 24.84
C ARG A 99 -3.55 -3.57 26.35
N ALA A 100 -3.92 -4.69 26.98
CA ALA A 100 -3.90 -4.80 28.43
C ALA A 100 -2.51 -5.25 28.90
N VAL A 101 -1.95 -4.54 29.88
CA VAL A 101 -0.64 -4.84 30.46
C VAL A 101 -0.82 -5.12 31.94
N ILE A 102 -0.41 -6.31 32.39
CA ILE A 102 -0.43 -6.68 33.81
C ILE A 102 0.71 -5.96 34.52
N ILE A 103 0.39 -5.27 35.61
CA ILE A 103 1.34 -4.52 36.43
C ILE A 103 1.24 -5.02 37.88
N PRO A 104 2.28 -5.67 38.41
CA PRO A 104 2.32 -6.03 39.82
C PRO A 104 2.23 -4.78 40.72
N GLN A 105 1.54 -4.89 41.85
CA GLN A 105 1.43 -3.81 42.83
C GLN A 105 2.81 -3.27 43.24
N GLY A 106 2.95 -1.94 43.29
CA GLY A 106 4.20 -1.26 43.65
C GLY A 106 5.22 -1.11 42.51
N SER A 107 4.90 -1.57 41.29
CA SER A 107 5.76 -1.35 40.13
C SER A 107 5.84 0.13 39.76
N VAL A 108 7.04 0.59 39.40
CA VAL A 108 7.25 1.95 38.87
C VAL A 108 6.72 2.02 37.44
N ILE A 109 5.82 2.97 37.18
CA ILE A 109 5.20 3.18 35.86
C ILE A 109 5.50 4.57 35.31
N THR A 110 5.42 4.70 33.99
CA THR A 110 5.47 5.98 33.30
C THR A 110 4.17 6.76 33.46
N THR A 111 4.23 8.08 33.55
CA THR A 111 3.05 8.96 33.68
C THR A 111 2.50 9.42 32.33
N ASP A 112 2.91 8.79 31.22
CA ASP A 112 2.40 9.08 29.88
C ASP A 112 0.96 8.58 29.71
N PHE A 113 0.14 9.33 28.97
CA PHE A 113 -1.21 8.91 28.61
C PHE A 113 -1.23 8.26 27.23
N ARG A 114 -1.82 7.06 27.16
CA ARG A 114 -1.92 6.24 25.94
C ARG A 114 -3.32 5.71 25.72
N CYS A 115 -3.96 6.17 24.64
CA CYS A 115 -5.29 5.70 24.22
C CYS A 115 -5.36 4.22 23.83
N ASP A 116 -4.21 3.58 23.61
CA ASP A 116 -4.04 2.19 23.15
C ASP A 116 -3.57 1.26 24.27
N ARG A 117 -3.55 1.70 25.54
CA ARG A 117 -3.06 0.93 26.68
C ARG A 117 -4.09 0.90 27.80
N VAL A 118 -4.20 -0.24 28.46
CA VAL A 118 -4.88 -0.39 29.75
C VAL A 118 -3.93 -1.06 30.72
N ARG A 119 -3.66 -0.44 31.86
CA ARG A 119 -2.87 -1.05 32.93
C ARG A 119 -3.78 -1.83 33.87
N VAL A 120 -3.42 -3.09 34.12
CA VAL A 120 -4.15 -4.00 35.00
C VAL A 120 -3.29 -4.21 36.23
N PHE A 121 -3.57 -3.46 37.30
CA PHE A 121 -2.83 -3.60 38.55
C PHE A 121 -3.27 -4.85 39.30
N VAL A 122 -2.30 -5.67 39.70
CA VAL A 122 -2.57 -6.97 40.32
C VAL A 122 -1.83 -7.17 41.64
N HIS A 123 -2.51 -7.82 42.57
CA HIS A 123 -1.93 -8.37 43.80
C HIS A 123 -2.41 -9.82 43.94
N GLN A 124 -1.48 -10.75 44.20
CA GLN A 124 -1.80 -12.18 44.35
C GLN A 124 -2.63 -12.75 43.17
N GLY A 125 -2.32 -12.34 41.94
CA GLY A 125 -2.98 -12.82 40.72
C GLY A 125 -4.39 -12.26 40.47
N ARG A 126 -4.81 -11.25 41.23
CA ARG A 126 -6.13 -10.61 41.11
C ARG A 126 -5.99 -9.11 40.89
N VAL A 127 -6.93 -8.58 40.11
CA VAL A 127 -7.04 -7.14 39.83
C VAL A 127 -7.42 -6.39 41.10
N ILE A 128 -6.64 -5.39 41.47
CA ILE A 128 -6.84 -4.58 42.68
C ILE A 128 -7.33 -3.16 42.41
N GLU A 129 -7.25 -2.71 41.16
CA GLU A 129 -7.73 -1.39 40.73
C GLU A 129 -8.59 -1.53 39.47
N VAL A 130 -9.53 -0.61 39.28
CA VAL A 130 -10.38 -0.60 38.07
C VAL A 130 -9.49 -0.34 36.85
N PRO A 131 -9.42 -1.27 35.89
CA PRO A 131 -8.65 -1.05 34.67
C PRO A 131 -9.25 0.09 33.86
N VAL A 132 -8.41 1.05 33.47
CA VAL A 132 -8.78 2.22 32.66
C VAL A 132 -7.79 2.42 31.52
N VAL A 133 -8.27 3.01 30.42
CA VAL A 133 -7.41 3.38 29.29
C VAL A 133 -6.49 4.54 29.69
N GLY A 134 -5.18 4.35 29.52
CA GLY A 134 -4.14 5.31 29.90
C GLY A 134 -2.71 4.80 29.81
#